data_AF-A0AAW2F5N9-F1
#
_entry.id   AF-A0AAW2F5N9-F1
#
_cell.length_a   1.000
_cell.length_b   1.000
_cell.length_c   1.000
_cell.angle_alpha   90.00
_cell.angle_beta   90.00
_cell.angle_gamma   90.00
#
_symmetry.space_group_name_H-M   'P 1'
#
loop_
_entity.id
_entity.type
_entity.pdbx_description
1 polymer ?
#
loop_
_entity_poly.entity_id
_entity_poly.type
_entity_poly.pdbx_seq_one_letter_code
_entity_poly.pdbx_strand_id
1 'polypeptide(L)'
;MLQTDAISVARFSLKIIDPEDTSWHIWWCETGDVLRQALDGDRKKLRPYQRVPHFRNHYELTRKNYLYRNLKRYRKDLLKAGKIAEARISDTMPVTFELPSDYRLFVEEYHKQQGATWIVKPVARSQGKGIFLFRKLKDLAEWKSKGAKLQESGVPTEIYVVQKYIDNPYLVAGRKFDLRIYVLVTSFHPLKVWLAREGFARLCGQLFDLENIDDNRVHLTNTAIQLKASQRTKSISSTKGENGEWRCKWALNKLRDYLTDHYETDKVENLMQRIAGVIMASLLAAQPSMMQDRNCFELYGYDILLSDDLRPWLLEINASPALTGTDNEDQRLKSDLVDDVLNVLDFEGRFSGHEARIGGLDLLWDGGPVWTSCPYPDTNAVSNDLRRLNIFLGAINDRQKQLSLLRNELIEKRKASQNHSPMVQYCLK
;
A
#
# COMPACT_ATOMS: atom_id res chain seq x y z
N MET A 1 4.52 22.13 3.28
CA MET A 1 3.85 23.14 2.42
C MET A 1 3.22 22.59 1.13
N LEU A 2 3.39 21.30 0.76
CA LEU A 2 2.77 20.70 -0.45
C LEU A 2 1.67 19.65 -0.14
N GLN A 3 1.58 19.19 1.11
CA GLN A 3 0.48 18.32 1.57
C GLN A 3 -0.82 19.11 1.83
N THR A 4 -0.70 20.44 1.96
CA THR A 4 -1.79 21.39 2.15
C THR A 4 -2.76 21.44 0.96
N ASP A 5 -2.26 21.23 -0.26
CA ASP A 5 -3.10 21.31 -1.48
C ASP A 5 -3.95 20.06 -1.70
N ALA A 6 -3.53 18.90 -1.18
CA ALA A 6 -4.35 17.68 -1.25
C ALA A 6 -5.49 17.71 -0.22
N ILE A 7 -5.26 18.37 0.93
CA ILE A 7 -6.23 18.48 2.02
C ILE A 7 -7.23 19.61 1.77
N SER A 8 -6.86 20.68 1.05
CA SER A 8 -7.77 21.78 0.69
C SER A 8 -8.91 21.37 -0.26
N VAL A 9 -8.82 20.20 -0.89
CA VAL A 9 -9.81 19.68 -1.85
C VAL A 9 -10.94 18.89 -1.17
N ALA A 10 -10.81 18.52 0.11
CA ALA A 10 -11.84 17.79 0.82
C ALA A 10 -13.04 18.71 1.13
N ARG A 11 -14.27 18.25 0.84
CA ARG A 11 -15.52 19.05 0.93
C ARG A 11 -16.01 19.26 2.37
N PHE A 12 -15.10 19.30 3.33
CA PHE A 12 -15.40 19.57 4.73
C PHE A 12 -15.25 21.06 5.00
N SER A 13 -16.00 21.60 5.96
CA SER A 13 -15.73 22.94 6.50
C SER A 13 -14.49 22.87 7.39
N LEU A 14 -13.32 22.84 6.76
CA LEU A 14 -12.03 22.71 7.43
C LEU A 14 -11.55 24.07 7.94
N LYS A 15 -11.13 24.13 9.21
CA LYS A 15 -10.35 25.24 9.75
C LYS A 15 -8.96 24.75 10.13
N ILE A 16 -7.92 25.32 9.51
CA ILE A 16 -6.53 25.09 9.90
C ILE A 16 -6.26 25.92 11.17
N ILE A 17 -5.81 25.27 12.23
CA ILE A 17 -5.45 25.89 13.51
C ILE A 17 -3.95 25.81 13.77
N ASP A 18 -3.48 26.62 14.73
CA ASP A 18 -2.08 26.61 15.14
C ASP A 18 -1.70 25.25 15.78
N PRO A 19 -0.50 24.72 15.50
CA PRO A 19 0.03 23.53 16.18
C PRO A 19 0.08 23.57 17.71
N GLU A 20 0.09 24.76 18.33
CA GLU A 20 0.01 24.92 19.77
C GLU A 20 -1.45 24.86 20.29
N ASP A 21 -2.43 25.02 19.42
CA ASP A 21 -3.83 24.85 19.76
C ASP A 21 -4.12 23.36 20.03
N THR A 22 -4.82 23.05 21.12
CA THR A 22 -5.15 21.67 21.50
C THR A 22 -6.58 21.26 21.12
N SER A 23 -7.33 22.14 20.44
CA SER A 23 -8.71 21.92 20.01
C SER A 23 -8.85 21.15 18.68
N TRP A 24 -7.75 20.81 18.02
CA TRP A 24 -7.78 20.03 16.77
C TRP A 24 -8.45 18.68 16.95
N HIS A 25 -9.10 18.20 15.89
CA HIS A 25 -9.69 16.88 15.76
C HIS A 25 -8.76 15.92 15.01
N ILE A 26 -7.94 16.46 14.12
CA ILE A 26 -6.90 15.69 13.43
C ILE A 26 -5.61 16.50 13.35
N TRP A 27 -4.50 15.81 13.59
CA TRP A 27 -3.16 16.32 13.32
C TRP A 27 -2.58 15.50 12.18
N TRP A 28 -2.66 16.03 10.96
CA TRP A 28 -2.08 15.34 9.80
C TRP A 28 -0.59 15.64 9.72
N CYS A 29 0.25 14.62 9.94
CA CYS A 29 1.70 14.78 9.96
C CYS A 29 2.41 13.62 9.25
N GLU A 30 3.70 13.79 8.98
CA GLU A 30 4.58 12.69 8.58
C GLU A 30 5.07 11.88 9.81
N THR A 31 5.67 10.72 9.55
CA THR A 31 6.33 9.90 10.58
C THR A 31 7.58 10.61 11.15
N GLY A 32 8.12 10.10 12.25
CA GLY A 32 9.36 10.63 12.87
C GLY A 32 9.06 11.59 14.03
N ASP A 33 9.78 12.70 14.10
CA ASP A 33 9.70 13.61 15.26
C ASP A 33 8.37 14.35 15.34
N VAL A 34 7.75 14.70 14.21
CA VAL A 34 6.43 15.35 14.19
C VAL A 34 5.36 14.39 14.71
N LEU A 35 5.43 13.10 14.36
CA LEU A 35 4.55 12.08 14.92
C LEU A 35 4.72 11.94 16.43
N ARG A 36 5.97 11.94 16.93
CA ARG A 36 6.24 11.92 18.38
C ARG A 36 5.65 13.16 19.05
N GLN A 37 5.78 14.34 18.44
CA GLN A 37 5.18 15.55 18.97
C GLN A 37 3.64 15.45 19.01
N ALA A 38 3.01 14.95 17.95
CA ALA A 38 1.56 14.81 17.87
C ALA A 38 1.02 13.79 18.90
N LEU A 39 1.75 12.71 19.17
CA LEU A 39 1.30 11.64 20.06
C LEU A 39 1.71 11.83 21.53
N ASP A 40 2.89 12.41 21.78
CA ASP A 40 3.52 12.50 23.10
C ASP A 40 3.65 13.92 23.65
N GLY A 41 3.48 14.95 22.81
CA GLY A 41 3.58 16.40 23.06
C GLY A 41 3.79 16.86 24.51
N ASP A 42 2.86 17.62 25.07
CA ASP A 42 2.87 18.09 26.47
C ASP A 42 2.78 16.97 27.52
N ARG A 43 3.04 15.71 27.16
CA ARG A 43 2.78 14.50 27.94
C ARG A 43 1.31 14.35 28.35
N LYS A 44 0.40 15.07 27.68
CA LYS A 44 -1.05 14.96 27.85
C LYS A 44 -1.56 13.86 26.94
N LYS A 45 -2.41 12.98 27.46
CA LYS A 45 -3.11 11.98 26.64
C LYS A 45 -3.98 12.69 25.60
N LEU A 46 -4.00 12.17 24.37
CA LEU A 46 -4.92 12.65 23.33
C LEU A 46 -6.37 12.50 23.77
N ARG A 47 -7.19 13.48 23.41
CA ARG A 47 -8.63 13.48 23.70
C ARG A 47 -9.34 12.43 22.84
N PRO A 48 -10.49 11.88 23.25
CA PRO A 48 -11.16 10.80 22.50
C PRO A 48 -11.55 11.13 21.06
N TYR A 49 -11.74 12.42 20.74
CA TYR A 49 -12.08 12.91 19.40
C TYR A 49 -10.87 13.19 18.51
N GLN A 50 -9.66 13.21 19.08
CA GLN A 50 -8.42 13.53 18.37
C GLN A 50 -7.92 12.34 17.55
N ARG A 51 -7.39 12.59 16.35
CA ARG A 51 -6.86 11.57 15.45
C ARG A 51 -5.49 11.94 14.86
N VAL A 52 -4.64 10.95 14.63
CA VAL A 52 -3.30 11.08 14.03
C VAL A 52 -3.12 9.97 12.98
N PRO A 53 -2.55 10.26 11.79
CA PRO A 53 -2.52 9.34 10.64
C PRO A 53 -1.44 8.25 10.71
N HIS A 54 -0.89 7.96 11.88
CA HIS A 54 0.12 6.91 12.06
C HIS A 54 -0.03 6.19 13.40
N PHE A 55 0.18 4.87 13.38
CA PHE A 55 0.39 4.10 14.61
C PHE A 55 1.84 4.27 15.11
N ARG A 56 2.03 4.33 16.43
CA ARG A 56 3.36 4.49 17.07
C ARG A 56 4.41 3.52 16.53
N ASN A 57 4.00 2.27 16.34
CA ASN A 57 4.85 1.21 15.84
C ASN A 57 4.49 0.78 14.40
N HIS A 58 4.06 1.72 13.55
CA HIS A 58 3.80 1.52 12.12
C HIS A 58 4.93 0.76 11.38
N TYR A 59 6.17 0.88 11.87
CA TYR A 59 7.34 0.19 11.34
C TYR A 59 7.26 -1.34 11.40
N GLU A 60 6.39 -1.94 12.21
CA GLU A 60 6.14 -3.39 12.23
C GLU A 60 5.65 -3.93 10.88
N LEU A 61 4.95 -3.09 10.11
CA LEU A 61 4.49 -3.41 8.75
C LEU A 61 5.42 -2.83 7.68
N THR A 62 6.01 -1.67 7.92
CA THR A 62 6.65 -0.88 6.85
C THR A 62 8.17 -1.07 6.76
N ARG A 63 8.83 -1.55 7.82
CA ARG A 63 10.22 -2.00 7.74
C ARG A 63 10.29 -3.40 7.16
N LYS A 64 11.10 -3.56 6.11
CA LYS A 64 11.21 -4.79 5.32
C LYS A 64 11.54 -6.03 6.17
N ASN A 65 12.42 -5.89 7.16
CA ASN A 65 12.80 -7.00 8.04
C ASN A 65 11.69 -7.38 9.03
N TYR A 66 10.99 -6.41 9.62
CA TYR A 66 9.86 -6.69 10.52
C TYR A 66 8.68 -7.30 9.76
N LEU A 67 8.36 -6.79 8.56
CA LEU A 67 7.37 -7.41 7.69
C LEU A 67 7.71 -8.89 7.41
N TYR A 68 8.95 -9.18 7.00
CA TYR A 68 9.43 -10.54 6.79
C TYR A 68 9.30 -11.42 8.04
N ARG A 69 9.77 -10.93 9.20
CA ARG A 69 9.70 -11.68 10.47
C ARG A 69 8.25 -11.95 10.89
N ASN A 70 7.38 -10.96 10.76
CA ASN A 70 5.96 -11.06 11.11
C ASN A 70 5.26 -12.09 10.20
N LEU A 71 5.45 -12.03 8.88
CA LEU A 71 4.91 -13.02 7.93
C LEU A 71 5.44 -14.43 8.18
N LYS A 72 6.76 -14.58 8.41
CA LYS A 72 7.39 -15.88 8.71
C LYS A 72 6.82 -16.51 9.98
N ARG A 73 6.66 -15.72 11.05
CA ARG A 73 6.03 -16.15 12.30
C ARG A 73 4.58 -16.56 12.07
N TYR A 74 3.80 -15.70 11.41
CA TYR A 74 2.38 -15.94 11.15
C TYR A 74 2.14 -17.23 10.35
N ARG A 75 2.90 -17.45 9.27
CA ARG A 75 2.82 -18.69 8.49
C ARG A 75 3.13 -19.92 9.33
N LYS A 76 4.17 -19.86 10.19
CA LYS A 76 4.52 -20.96 11.10
C LYS A 76 3.38 -21.27 12.08
N ASP A 77 2.75 -20.24 12.62
CA ASP A 77 1.65 -20.40 13.58
C ASP A 77 0.38 -20.96 12.90
N LEU A 78 0.08 -20.55 11.67
CA LEU A 78 -1.00 -21.15 10.87
C LEU A 78 -0.77 -22.64 10.59
N LEU A 79 0.46 -23.01 10.19
CA LEU A 79 0.81 -24.42 9.95
C LEU A 79 0.68 -25.26 11.22
N LYS A 80 1.13 -24.76 12.37
CA LYS A 80 0.95 -25.42 13.67
C LYS A 80 -0.52 -25.60 14.03
N ALA A 81 -1.36 -24.64 13.65
CA ALA A 81 -2.81 -24.68 13.88
C ALA A 81 -3.58 -25.52 12.83
N GLY A 82 -2.90 -26.19 11.89
CA GLY A 82 -3.54 -26.97 10.83
C GLY A 82 -4.22 -26.13 9.73
N LYS A 83 -4.01 -24.81 9.71
CA LYS A 83 -4.61 -23.86 8.78
C LYS A 83 -3.81 -23.76 7.47
N ILE A 84 -3.79 -24.85 6.71
CA ILE A 84 -2.93 -25.01 5.52
C ILE A 84 -3.31 -24.04 4.41
N ALA A 85 -4.61 -23.80 4.19
CA ALA A 85 -5.10 -22.90 3.14
C ALA A 85 -4.67 -21.45 3.41
N GLU A 86 -4.87 -20.99 4.64
CA GLU A 86 -4.46 -19.66 5.09
C GLU A 86 -2.93 -19.52 5.09
N ALA A 87 -2.19 -20.56 5.47
CA ALA A 87 -0.74 -20.57 5.40
C ALA A 87 -0.26 -20.40 3.95
N ARG A 88 -0.95 -21.02 2.97
CA ARG A 88 -0.64 -20.85 1.54
C ARG A 88 -0.91 -19.41 1.08
N ILE A 89 -2.01 -18.80 1.54
CA ILE A 89 -2.31 -17.39 1.24
C ILE A 89 -1.26 -16.46 1.88
N SER A 90 -0.77 -16.79 3.09
CA SER A 90 0.26 -15.98 3.76
C SER A 90 1.67 -16.09 3.17
N ASP A 91 1.86 -16.95 2.15
CA ASP A 91 3.11 -17.05 1.37
C ASP A 91 3.18 -15.95 0.31
N THR A 92 3.14 -14.71 0.80
CA THR A 92 2.95 -13.51 -0.04
C THR A 92 4.26 -12.84 -0.43
N MET A 93 5.37 -13.19 0.20
CA MET A 93 6.68 -12.58 -0.02
C MET A 93 7.62 -13.62 -0.63
N PRO A 94 8.45 -13.27 -1.63
CA PRO A 94 9.45 -14.19 -2.16
C PRO A 94 10.39 -14.67 -1.05
N VAL A 95 11.12 -15.77 -1.30
CA VAL A 95 12.11 -16.30 -0.35
C VAL A 95 13.03 -15.17 0.12
N THR A 96 13.06 -14.91 1.42
CA THR A 96 13.64 -13.69 2.01
C THR A 96 14.47 -14.05 3.24
N PHE A 97 15.58 -13.33 3.42
CA PHE A 97 16.50 -13.47 4.54
C PHE A 97 16.93 -12.10 5.04
N GLU A 98 17.04 -11.94 6.35
CA GLU A 98 17.57 -10.71 6.96
C GLU A 98 19.05 -10.89 7.30
N LEU A 99 19.92 -10.06 6.72
CA LEU A 99 21.35 -10.12 6.97
C LEU A 99 21.80 -9.03 7.95
N PRO A 100 22.74 -9.34 8.86
CA PRO A 100 23.59 -10.55 8.87
C PRO A 100 23.00 -11.81 9.55
N SER A 101 21.87 -11.70 10.25
CA SER A 101 21.34 -12.77 11.12
C SER A 101 21.07 -14.10 10.41
N ASP A 102 20.51 -14.05 9.20
CA ASP A 102 20.12 -15.23 8.42
C ASP A 102 21.21 -15.66 7.40
N TYR A 103 22.47 -15.19 7.52
CA TYR A 103 23.49 -15.42 6.49
C TYR A 103 23.72 -16.89 6.15
N ARG A 104 23.80 -17.76 7.17
CA ARG A 104 23.98 -19.21 6.95
C ARG A 104 22.80 -19.82 6.19
N LEU A 105 21.57 -19.49 6.60
CA LEU A 105 20.35 -19.96 5.95
C LEU A 105 20.25 -19.47 4.50
N PHE A 106 20.64 -18.21 4.26
CA PHE A 106 20.69 -17.65 2.91
C PHE A 106 21.69 -18.40 2.04
N VAL A 107 22.91 -18.67 2.53
CA VAL A 107 23.94 -19.39 1.77
C VAL A 107 23.50 -20.82 1.45
N GLU A 108 22.86 -21.52 2.39
CA GLU A 108 22.29 -22.85 2.13
C GLU A 108 21.24 -22.81 1.03
N GLU A 109 20.32 -21.84 1.07
CA GLU A 109 19.27 -21.70 0.06
C GLU A 109 19.81 -21.27 -1.30
N TYR A 110 20.81 -20.38 -1.32
CA TYR A 110 21.51 -19.96 -2.53
C TYR A 110 22.11 -21.17 -3.27
N HIS A 111 22.72 -22.11 -2.55
CA HIS A 111 23.30 -23.31 -3.17
C HIS A 111 22.24 -24.28 -3.71
N LYS A 112 21.02 -24.30 -3.16
CA LYS A 112 19.90 -25.08 -3.71
C LYS A 112 19.33 -24.45 -4.97
N GLN A 113 19.43 -23.13 -5.10
CA GLN A 113 18.87 -22.36 -6.22
C GLN A 113 19.98 -21.81 -7.12
N GLN A 114 20.84 -22.70 -7.64
CA GLN A 114 21.95 -22.30 -8.51
C GLN A 114 21.44 -21.53 -9.74
N GLY A 115 22.09 -20.40 -10.04
CA GLY A 115 21.72 -19.54 -11.17
C GLY A 115 20.55 -18.58 -10.89
N ALA A 116 19.88 -18.67 -9.74
CA ALA A 116 18.82 -17.74 -9.39
C ALA A 116 19.34 -16.31 -9.22
N THR A 117 18.51 -15.34 -9.60
CA THR A 117 18.80 -13.92 -9.38
C THR A 117 18.26 -13.49 -8.01
N TRP A 118 19.05 -12.73 -7.27
CA TRP A 118 18.72 -12.24 -5.94
C TRP A 118 18.75 -10.71 -5.94
N ILE A 119 17.96 -10.10 -5.06
CA ILE A 119 17.87 -8.65 -4.88
C ILE A 119 18.18 -8.29 -3.42
N VAL A 120 19.08 -7.34 -3.23
CA VAL A 120 19.38 -6.76 -1.91
C VAL A 120 18.60 -5.47 -1.73
N LYS A 121 17.99 -5.30 -0.56
CA LYS A 121 17.23 -4.11 -0.20
C LYS A 121 17.65 -3.64 1.19
N PRO A 122 18.14 -2.40 1.37
CA PRO A 122 18.36 -1.84 2.70
C PRO A 122 17.05 -1.74 3.47
N VAL A 123 17.07 -2.03 4.78
CA VAL A 123 15.83 -2.10 5.59
C VAL A 123 15.14 -0.74 5.74
N ALA A 124 15.92 0.31 5.98
CA ALA A 124 15.43 1.64 6.32
C ALA A 124 15.47 2.65 5.16
N ARG A 125 15.81 2.21 3.94
CA ARG A 125 15.84 3.08 2.75
C ARG A 125 14.61 2.85 1.87
N SER A 126 14.27 3.89 1.12
CA SER A 126 13.16 3.93 0.16
C SER A 126 13.64 4.42 -1.21
N GLN A 127 12.72 4.53 -2.18
CA GLN A 127 12.97 5.07 -3.53
C GLN A 127 13.99 4.29 -4.37
N GLY A 128 14.24 3.02 -4.03
CA GLY A 128 15.20 2.17 -4.72
C GLY A 128 16.67 2.46 -4.44
N LYS A 129 16.98 3.33 -3.47
CA LYS A 129 18.37 3.66 -3.09
C LYS A 129 19.04 2.48 -2.40
N GLY A 130 20.20 2.06 -2.92
CA GLY A 130 20.99 0.95 -2.38
C GLY A 130 20.46 -0.43 -2.74
N ILE A 131 19.47 -0.51 -3.64
CA ILE A 131 19.03 -1.78 -4.22
C ILE A 131 20.01 -2.19 -5.32
N PHE A 132 20.40 -3.46 -5.33
CA PHE A 132 21.11 -4.06 -6.45
C PHE A 132 20.73 -5.54 -6.59
N LEU A 133 20.84 -6.04 -7.81
CA LEU A 133 20.63 -7.44 -8.14
C LEU A 133 21.98 -8.15 -8.19
N PHE A 134 22.00 -9.45 -7.89
CA PHE A 134 23.20 -10.27 -8.02
C PHE A 134 22.86 -11.72 -8.31
N ARG A 135 23.82 -12.42 -8.92
CA ARG A 135 23.75 -13.86 -9.18
C ARG A 135 24.86 -14.63 -8.49
N LYS A 136 25.99 -13.99 -8.19
CA LYS A 136 27.15 -14.62 -7.54
C LYS A 136 27.31 -14.09 -6.12
N LEU A 137 27.56 -14.97 -5.15
CA LEU A 137 27.83 -14.58 -3.76
C LEU A 137 29.01 -13.59 -3.63
N LYS A 138 29.97 -13.63 -4.55
CA LYS A 138 31.11 -12.71 -4.59
C LYS A 138 30.64 -11.25 -4.71
N ASP A 139 29.62 -10.99 -5.52
CA ASP A 139 29.09 -9.64 -5.76
C ASP A 139 28.51 -9.05 -4.47
N LEU A 140 27.83 -9.88 -3.66
CA LEU A 140 27.32 -9.50 -2.34
C LEU A 140 28.44 -9.17 -1.36
N ALA A 141 29.52 -9.96 -1.34
CA ALA A 141 30.68 -9.72 -0.49
C ALA A 141 31.43 -8.44 -0.88
N GLU A 142 31.61 -8.19 -2.17
CA GLU A 142 32.21 -6.96 -2.68
C GLU A 142 31.36 -5.73 -2.35
N TRP A 143 30.04 -5.81 -2.52
CA TRP A 143 29.11 -4.74 -2.16
C TRP A 143 29.18 -4.39 -0.67
N LYS A 144 29.18 -5.40 0.22
CA LYS A 144 29.34 -5.22 1.67
C LYS A 144 30.67 -4.52 2.00
N SER A 145 31.74 -4.90 1.30
CA SER A 145 33.08 -4.35 1.53
C SER A 145 33.20 -2.88 1.08
N LYS A 146 32.53 -2.49 0.00
CA LYS A 146 32.42 -1.08 -0.44
C LYS A 146 31.62 -0.25 0.56
N GLY A 147 30.53 -0.79 1.09
CA GLY A 147 29.72 -0.15 2.12
C GLY A 147 30.47 0.07 3.44
N ALA A 148 31.27 -0.92 3.86
CA ALA A 148 32.09 -0.82 5.07
C ALA A 148 33.21 0.24 4.98
N LYS A 149 33.77 0.47 3.78
CA LYS A 149 34.78 1.52 3.55
C LYS A 149 34.22 2.95 3.62
N LEU A 150 32.90 3.09 3.47
CA LEU A 150 32.18 4.37 3.54
C LEU A 150 31.54 4.61 4.91
N GLN A 151 31.59 3.63 5.82
CA GLN A 151 31.09 3.79 7.18
C GLN A 151 32.14 4.48 8.04
N GLU A 152 31.83 5.70 8.48
CA GLU A 152 32.58 6.37 9.55
C GLU A 152 32.52 5.55 10.85
N SER A 153 33.62 5.59 11.60
CA SER A 153 33.76 4.91 12.90
C SER A 153 32.62 5.30 13.84
N GLY A 154 31.75 4.35 14.19
CA GLY A 154 30.64 4.54 15.15
C GLY A 154 29.24 4.28 14.58
N VAL A 155 29.08 4.08 13.27
CA VAL A 155 27.78 3.76 12.67
C VAL A 155 27.46 2.26 12.79
N PRO A 156 26.27 1.86 13.26
CA PRO A 156 25.87 0.44 13.34
C PRO A 156 25.91 -0.26 11.98
N THR A 157 26.22 -1.56 11.97
CA THR A 157 26.17 -2.37 10.75
C THR A 157 24.80 -2.25 10.07
N GLU A 158 24.78 -1.80 8.81
CA GLU A 158 23.55 -1.64 8.05
C GLU A 158 22.86 -3.00 7.86
N ILE A 159 21.60 -3.09 8.31
CA ILE A 159 20.75 -4.28 8.13
C ILE A 159 20.11 -4.20 6.75
N TYR A 160 20.17 -5.29 6.01
CA TYR A 160 19.54 -5.43 4.71
C TYR A 160 18.82 -6.76 4.58
N VAL A 161 17.88 -6.78 3.65
CA VAL A 161 17.10 -7.96 3.30
C VAL A 161 17.60 -8.46 1.96
N VAL A 162 17.93 -9.74 1.89
CA VAL A 162 18.21 -10.46 0.64
C VAL A 162 16.98 -11.26 0.29
N GLN A 163 16.49 -11.09 -0.93
CA GLN A 163 15.26 -11.70 -1.39
C GLN A 163 15.47 -12.31 -2.77
N LYS A 164 14.84 -13.46 -3.04
CA LYS A 164 14.81 -14.03 -4.39
C LYS A 164 14.12 -13.05 -5.33
N TYR A 165 14.76 -12.72 -6.44
CA TYR A 165 14.18 -11.87 -7.45
C TYR A 165 13.08 -12.63 -8.20
N ILE A 166 11.96 -11.97 -8.49
CA ILE A 166 10.90 -12.53 -9.35
C ILE A 166 11.34 -12.27 -10.79
N ASP A 167 11.89 -13.31 -11.41
CA ASP A 167 12.46 -13.30 -12.76
C ASP A 167 11.42 -13.57 -13.86
N ASN A 168 10.23 -14.03 -13.50
CA ASN A 168 9.07 -14.21 -14.36
C ASN A 168 7.90 -13.27 -14.01
N PRO A 169 8.09 -11.93 -13.99
CA PRO A 169 6.99 -11.00 -13.73
C PRO A 169 5.97 -11.05 -14.88
N TYR A 170 4.69 -10.85 -14.55
CA TYR A 170 3.70 -10.56 -15.58
C TYR A 170 4.06 -9.22 -16.26
N LEU A 171 4.01 -9.20 -17.58
CA LEU A 171 4.43 -8.06 -18.38
C LEU A 171 3.23 -7.45 -19.09
N VAL A 172 3.14 -6.11 -19.07
CA VAL A 172 2.20 -5.36 -19.91
C VAL A 172 3.00 -4.76 -21.06
N ALA A 173 2.68 -5.17 -22.29
CA ALA A 173 3.42 -4.78 -23.49
C ALA A 173 4.95 -5.00 -23.36
N GLY A 174 5.35 -6.14 -22.77
CA GLY A 174 6.76 -6.49 -22.55
C GLY A 174 7.46 -5.72 -21.43
N ARG A 175 6.72 -4.93 -20.62
CA ARG A 175 7.29 -4.10 -19.55
C ARG A 175 6.87 -4.60 -18.17
N LYS A 176 7.83 -4.66 -17.26
CA LYS A 176 7.58 -4.96 -15.85
C LYS A 176 6.79 -3.84 -15.20
N PHE A 177 5.90 -4.18 -14.26
CA PHE A 177 5.18 -3.19 -13.46
C PHE A 177 4.92 -3.70 -12.04
N ASP A 178 4.68 -2.78 -11.12
CA ASP A 178 4.08 -3.08 -9.82
C ASP A 178 2.74 -2.35 -9.65
N LEU A 179 1.92 -2.80 -8.71
CA LEU A 179 0.68 -2.17 -8.29
C LEU A 179 0.93 -1.35 -7.02
N ARG A 180 0.47 -0.10 -7.03
CA ARG A 180 0.22 0.72 -5.84
C ARG A 180 -1.25 0.63 -5.46
N ILE A 181 -1.53 0.05 -4.31
CA ILE A 181 -2.88 -0.09 -3.74
C ILE A 181 -2.92 0.64 -2.39
N TYR A 182 -4.02 1.34 -2.11
CA TYR A 182 -4.18 2.07 -0.86
C TYR A 182 -5.08 1.31 0.11
N VAL A 183 -4.64 1.21 1.36
CA VAL A 183 -5.34 0.48 2.43
C VAL A 183 -5.39 1.35 3.66
N LEU A 184 -6.59 1.66 4.13
CA LEU A 184 -6.80 2.43 5.35
C LEU A 184 -7.09 1.48 6.52
N VAL A 185 -6.26 1.52 7.55
CA VAL A 185 -6.47 0.81 8.82
C VAL A 185 -6.89 1.81 9.87
N THR A 186 -8.11 1.66 10.39
CA THR A 186 -8.66 2.57 11.41
C THR A 186 -8.50 2.05 12.83
N SER A 187 -8.19 0.76 12.98
CA SER A 187 -7.91 0.12 14.26
C SER A 187 -7.23 -1.23 14.04
N PHE A 188 -6.34 -1.62 14.95
CA PHE A 188 -5.81 -2.99 15.05
C PHE A 188 -6.51 -3.84 16.13
N HIS A 189 -7.28 -3.20 17.02
CA HIS A 189 -7.87 -3.83 18.20
C HIS A 189 -9.31 -3.32 18.48
N PRO A 190 -10.36 -3.89 17.84
CA PRO A 190 -10.30 -4.94 16.82
C PRO A 190 -9.77 -4.43 15.47
N LEU A 191 -9.26 -5.34 14.62
CA LEU A 191 -8.76 -4.97 13.29
C LEU A 191 -9.92 -4.42 12.44
N LYS A 192 -9.75 -3.23 11.87
CA LYS A 192 -10.71 -2.60 10.94
C LYS A 192 -9.99 -2.01 9.73
N VAL A 193 -10.29 -2.57 8.55
CA VAL A 193 -9.53 -2.36 7.31
C VAL A 193 -10.48 -1.96 6.18
N TRP A 194 -10.11 -0.90 5.49
CA TRP A 194 -10.78 -0.41 4.29
C TRP A 194 -9.81 -0.48 3.12
N LEU A 195 -10.29 -0.97 1.98
CA LEU A 195 -9.51 -1.09 0.75
C LEU A 195 -9.98 -0.02 -0.24
N ALA A 196 -9.05 0.77 -0.77
CA ALA A 196 -9.37 1.70 -1.83
C ALA A 196 -9.65 0.95 -3.13
N ARG A 197 -10.73 1.35 -3.79
CA ARG A 197 -11.12 0.81 -5.09
C ARG A 197 -10.14 1.18 -6.19
N GLU A 198 -9.64 2.41 -6.12
CA GLU A 198 -8.67 2.94 -7.06
C GLU A 198 -7.23 2.77 -6.55
N GLY A 199 -6.32 2.68 -7.52
CA GLY A 199 -4.88 2.56 -7.36
C GLY A 199 -4.23 2.76 -8.72
N PHE A 200 -2.97 2.37 -8.86
CA PHE A 200 -2.32 2.43 -10.16
C PHE A 200 -1.22 1.39 -10.31
N ALA A 201 -0.98 0.96 -11.55
CA ALA A 201 0.23 0.24 -11.94
C ALA A 201 1.33 1.23 -12.34
N ARG A 202 2.56 0.98 -11.86
CA ARG A 202 3.78 1.69 -12.27
C ARG A 202 4.60 0.80 -13.19
N LEU A 203 4.63 1.14 -14.47
CA LEU A 203 5.34 0.40 -15.50
C LEU A 203 6.80 0.91 -15.61
N CYS A 204 7.72 0.01 -15.93
CA CYS A 204 9.08 0.36 -16.30
C CYS A 204 9.12 1.05 -17.68
N GLY A 205 10.03 2.01 -17.82
CA GLY A 205 10.26 2.74 -19.07
C GLY A 205 11.02 1.93 -20.14
N GLN A 206 11.54 0.74 -19.81
CA GLN A 206 12.23 -0.17 -20.73
C GLN A 206 11.53 -1.54 -20.78
N LEU A 207 11.76 -2.29 -21.86
CA LEU A 207 11.32 -3.68 -21.97
C LEU A 207 12.03 -4.53 -20.91
N PHE A 208 11.31 -5.52 -20.37
CA PHE A 208 11.87 -6.44 -19.40
C PHE A 208 12.87 -7.39 -20.06
N ASP A 209 14.05 -7.47 -19.48
CA ASP A 209 15.14 -8.33 -19.91
C ASP A 209 15.92 -8.79 -18.67
N LEU A 210 16.45 -10.01 -18.70
CA LEU A 210 17.30 -10.58 -17.65
C LEU A 210 18.77 -10.72 -18.08
N GLU A 211 19.13 -10.45 -19.33
CA GLU A 211 20.53 -10.49 -19.74
C GLU A 211 21.35 -9.45 -18.97
N ASN A 212 20.82 -8.23 -18.83
CA ASN A 212 21.46 -7.15 -18.09
C ASN A 212 20.75 -6.80 -16.77
N ILE A 213 21.07 -7.55 -15.70
CA ILE A 213 20.51 -7.33 -14.35
C ILE A 213 20.93 -6.02 -13.67
N ASP A 214 21.97 -5.35 -14.20
CA ASP A 214 22.49 -4.10 -13.64
C ASP A 214 21.69 -2.87 -14.12
N ASP A 215 20.86 -3.01 -15.16
CA ASP A 215 20.00 -1.93 -15.63
C ASP A 215 18.75 -1.76 -14.73
N ASN A 216 18.92 -0.94 -13.71
CA ASN A 216 17.84 -0.58 -12.79
C ASN A 216 16.57 -0.02 -13.48
N ARG A 217 16.65 0.50 -14.71
CA ARG A 217 15.48 1.03 -15.44
C ARG A 217 14.53 -0.08 -15.88
N VAL A 218 15.07 -1.27 -16.09
CA VAL A 218 14.34 -2.49 -16.46
C VAL A 218 13.73 -3.14 -15.21
N HIS A 219 14.50 -3.16 -14.12
CA HIS A 219 14.18 -3.99 -12.95
C HIS A 219 13.46 -3.28 -11.81
N LEU A 220 13.57 -1.95 -11.70
CA LEU A 220 13.00 -1.14 -10.62
C LEU A 220 11.94 -0.16 -11.15
N THR A 221 10.71 -0.34 -10.69
CA THR A 221 9.50 0.39 -11.08
C THR A 221 9.34 1.75 -10.39
N ASN A 222 10.20 2.09 -9.43
CA ASN A 222 10.10 3.33 -8.66
C ASN A 222 10.13 4.58 -9.57
N THR A 223 9.13 5.44 -9.43
CA THR A 223 8.97 6.69 -10.21
C THR A 223 10.22 7.56 -10.19
N ALA A 224 10.94 7.66 -9.07
CA ALA A 224 12.18 8.44 -8.96
C ALA A 224 13.31 7.92 -9.87
N ILE A 225 13.38 6.61 -10.10
CA ILE A 225 14.35 5.97 -11.00
C ILE A 225 13.92 6.20 -12.45
N GLN A 226 12.63 6.01 -12.73
CA GLN A 226 12.08 6.15 -14.07
C GLN A 226 12.15 7.60 -14.57
N LEU A 227 11.84 8.60 -13.73
CA LEU A 227 11.96 10.02 -14.11
C LEU A 227 13.40 10.44 -14.39
N LYS A 228 14.36 9.99 -13.57
CA LYS A 228 15.80 10.25 -13.81
C LYS A 228 16.26 9.65 -15.14
N ALA A 229 15.74 8.48 -15.50
CA ALA A 229 16.02 7.84 -16.78
C ALA A 229 15.41 8.63 -17.94
N SER A 230 14.13 9.01 -17.86
CA SER A 230 13.46 9.80 -18.90
C SER A 230 14.13 11.15 -19.14
N GLN A 231 14.60 11.83 -18.09
CA GLN A 231 15.35 13.09 -18.22
C GLN A 231 16.69 12.92 -18.96
N ARG A 232 17.39 11.79 -18.76
CA ARG A 232 18.61 11.46 -19.52
C ARG A 232 18.33 11.07 -20.98
N THR A 233 17.14 10.53 -21.25
CA THR A 233 16.78 9.96 -22.57
C THR A 233 16.10 10.99 -23.50
N LYS A 234 15.82 12.22 -23.04
CA LYS A 234 15.38 13.33 -23.90
C LYS A 234 16.37 13.71 -25.02
N SER A 235 17.55 13.09 -25.05
CA SER A 235 18.54 13.22 -26.12
C SER A 235 18.49 12.11 -27.19
N ILE A 236 17.74 11.01 -27.03
CA ILE A 236 17.79 9.86 -27.95
C ILE A 236 16.39 9.28 -28.22
N SER A 237 15.83 9.72 -29.36
CA SER A 237 14.78 9.11 -30.21
C SER A 237 13.46 8.60 -29.61
N SER A 238 12.42 9.43 -29.82
CA SER A 238 11.14 9.13 -30.49
C SER A 238 10.78 7.69 -30.89
N THR A 239 9.69 7.15 -30.33
CA THR A 239 8.72 6.31 -31.07
C THR A 239 7.30 6.45 -30.52
N LYS A 240 6.52 7.25 -31.27
CA LYS A 240 5.07 7.50 -31.41
C LYS A 240 4.02 7.10 -30.34
N GLY A 241 3.13 8.08 -30.10
CA GLY A 241 1.73 7.93 -29.71
C GLY A 241 1.04 9.27 -29.44
N GLU A 242 0.72 10.04 -30.49
CA GLU A 242 -0.12 11.27 -30.66
C GLU A 242 -0.27 12.38 -29.59
N ASN A 243 0.25 12.22 -28.37
CA ASN A 243 0.99 13.26 -27.64
C ASN A 243 2.38 12.73 -27.16
N GLY A 244 2.78 11.55 -27.66
CA GLY A 244 4.15 11.06 -27.80
C GLY A 244 4.81 10.40 -26.59
N GLU A 245 4.31 10.59 -25.36
CA GLU A 245 4.92 10.00 -24.17
C GLU A 245 4.16 8.77 -23.68
N TRP A 246 4.83 7.61 -23.70
CA TRP A 246 4.34 6.38 -23.07
C TRP A 246 4.13 6.61 -21.57
N ARG A 247 2.86 6.64 -21.13
CA ARG A 247 2.53 6.84 -19.72
C ARG A 247 2.89 5.59 -18.92
N CYS A 248 3.97 5.68 -18.16
CA CYS A 248 4.47 4.64 -17.25
C CYS A 248 3.58 4.43 -16.00
N LYS A 249 2.35 4.96 -16.02
CA LYS A 249 1.40 4.89 -14.91
C LYS A 249 0.01 4.63 -15.45
N TRP A 250 -0.54 3.47 -15.13
CA TRP A 250 -1.90 3.07 -15.51
C TRP A 250 -2.80 3.10 -14.30
N ALA A 251 -3.99 3.69 -14.42
CA ALA A 251 -5.01 3.55 -13.40
C ALA A 251 -5.37 2.06 -13.23
N LEU A 252 -5.69 1.65 -12.00
CA LEU A 252 -5.91 0.23 -11.70
C LEU A 252 -7.10 -0.36 -12.46
N ASN A 253 -8.13 0.44 -12.75
CA ASN A 253 -9.24 0.03 -13.60
C ASN A 253 -8.80 -0.27 -15.04
N LYS A 254 -7.96 0.59 -15.64
CA LYS A 254 -7.39 0.34 -16.98
C LYS A 254 -6.60 -0.97 -17.02
N LEU A 255 -5.84 -1.28 -15.97
CA LEU A 255 -5.15 -2.57 -15.87
C LEU A 255 -6.14 -3.73 -15.73
N ARG A 256 -7.20 -3.57 -14.93
CA ARG A 256 -8.22 -4.60 -14.77
C ARG A 256 -8.97 -4.88 -16.07
N ASP A 257 -9.31 -3.84 -16.83
CA ASP A 257 -9.91 -3.95 -18.16
C ASP A 257 -8.95 -4.71 -19.09
N TYR A 258 -7.68 -4.30 -19.15
CA TYR A 258 -6.65 -5.00 -19.91
C TYR A 258 -6.54 -6.49 -19.55
N LEU A 259 -6.55 -6.82 -18.25
CA LEU A 259 -6.52 -8.23 -17.81
C LEU A 259 -7.79 -8.99 -18.19
N THR A 260 -8.95 -8.33 -18.18
CA THR A 260 -10.25 -8.93 -18.56
C THR A 260 -10.33 -9.18 -20.06
N ASP A 261 -9.64 -8.37 -20.88
CA ASP A 261 -9.51 -8.63 -22.32
C ASP A 261 -8.60 -9.83 -22.63
N HIS A 262 -7.68 -10.17 -21.74
CA HIS A 262 -6.69 -11.26 -21.93
C HIS A 262 -7.01 -12.55 -21.16
N TYR A 263 -7.91 -12.48 -20.18
CA TYR A 263 -8.26 -13.60 -19.31
C TYR A 263 -9.76 -13.61 -19.01
N GLU A 264 -10.28 -14.79 -18.68
CA GLU A 264 -11.66 -14.94 -18.21
C GLU A 264 -11.95 -14.05 -16.98
N THR A 265 -13.13 -13.44 -16.96
CA THR A 265 -13.56 -12.53 -15.89
C THR A 265 -13.38 -13.13 -14.50
N ASP A 266 -13.78 -14.40 -14.29
CA ASP A 266 -13.63 -15.06 -12.98
C ASP A 266 -12.17 -15.21 -12.55
N LYS A 267 -11.24 -15.37 -13.49
CA LYS A 267 -9.80 -15.42 -13.19
C LYS A 267 -9.29 -14.07 -12.72
N VAL A 268 -9.74 -12.97 -13.34
CA VAL A 268 -9.41 -11.60 -12.92
C VAL A 268 -10.05 -11.27 -11.57
N GLU A 269 -11.31 -11.67 -11.34
CA GLU A 269 -11.97 -11.53 -10.03
C GLU A 269 -11.21 -12.29 -8.93
N ASN A 270 -10.80 -13.52 -9.22
CA ASN A 270 -10.01 -14.32 -8.28
C ASN A 270 -8.67 -13.65 -7.96
N LEU A 271 -7.99 -13.07 -8.96
CA LEU A 271 -6.78 -12.29 -8.76
C LEU A 271 -7.02 -11.11 -7.80
N MET A 272 -8.09 -10.33 -7.98
CA MET A 272 -8.42 -9.22 -7.08
C MET A 272 -8.67 -9.69 -5.64
N GLN A 273 -9.37 -10.82 -5.48
CA GLN A 273 -9.57 -11.45 -4.17
C GLN A 273 -8.26 -11.95 -3.55
N ARG A 274 -7.35 -12.53 -4.34
CA ARG A 274 -6.01 -12.95 -3.89
C ARG A 274 -5.16 -11.77 -3.45
N ILE A 275 -5.26 -10.62 -4.13
CA ILE A 275 -4.59 -9.38 -3.71
C ILE A 275 -5.09 -8.91 -2.33
N ALA A 276 -6.41 -8.93 -2.09
CA ALA A 276 -6.94 -8.63 -0.75
C ALA A 276 -6.50 -9.66 0.30
N GLY A 277 -6.40 -10.94 -0.07
CA GLY A 277 -5.82 -11.98 0.77
C GLY A 277 -4.36 -11.70 1.17
N VAL A 278 -3.54 -11.21 0.22
CA VAL A 278 -2.16 -10.79 0.48
C VAL A 278 -2.10 -9.66 1.52
N ILE A 279 -2.95 -8.64 1.34
CA ILE A 279 -3.05 -7.49 2.25
C ILE A 279 -3.46 -7.94 3.65
N MET A 280 -4.50 -8.76 3.75
CA MET A 280 -4.98 -9.27 5.04
C MET A 280 -3.95 -10.17 5.73
N ALA A 281 -3.23 -11.01 4.99
CA ALA A 281 -2.17 -11.83 5.57
C ALA A 281 -1.07 -10.99 6.22
N SER A 282 -0.63 -9.89 5.61
CA SER A 282 0.35 -9.00 6.23
C SER A 282 -0.20 -8.27 7.46
N LEU A 283 -1.45 -7.80 7.42
CA LEU A 283 -2.07 -7.10 8.54
C LEU A 283 -2.28 -8.03 9.74
N LEU A 284 -2.80 -9.23 9.52
CA LEU A 284 -2.99 -10.25 10.57
C LEU A 284 -1.65 -10.72 11.14
N ALA A 285 -0.61 -10.81 10.31
CA ALA A 285 0.73 -11.18 10.77
C ALA A 285 1.36 -10.15 11.72
N ALA A 286 1.11 -8.86 11.47
CA ALA A 286 1.62 -7.77 12.29
C ALA A 286 0.70 -7.41 13.47
N GLN A 287 -0.60 -7.70 13.39
CA GLN A 287 -1.60 -7.33 14.40
C GLN A 287 -1.16 -7.63 15.85
N PRO A 288 -0.59 -8.80 16.19
CA PRO A 288 -0.15 -9.08 17.57
C PRO A 288 0.97 -8.16 18.08
N SER A 289 1.77 -7.59 17.17
CA SER A 289 2.82 -6.64 17.51
C SER A 289 2.30 -5.20 17.59
N MET A 290 1.16 -4.88 16.95
CA MET A 290 0.66 -3.51 16.84
C MET A 290 0.17 -2.98 18.18
N MET A 291 0.49 -1.72 18.50
CA MET A 291 0.00 -1.10 19.73
C MET A 291 -1.50 -0.78 19.61
N GLN A 292 -2.23 -0.93 20.72
CA GLN A 292 -3.59 -0.45 20.79
C GLN A 292 -3.58 1.07 20.97
N ASP A 293 -4.03 1.79 19.94
CA ASP A 293 -4.22 3.24 19.99
C ASP A 293 -5.50 3.60 19.25
N ARG A 294 -6.47 4.18 19.98
CA ARG A 294 -7.78 4.58 19.42
C ARG A 294 -7.73 5.93 18.73
N ASN A 295 -6.66 6.69 18.95
CA ASN A 295 -6.43 7.99 18.33
C ASN A 295 -5.65 7.84 17.01
N CYS A 296 -5.18 6.66 16.66
CA CYS A 296 -4.42 6.43 15.44
C CYS A 296 -5.28 5.79 14.35
N PHE A 297 -5.03 6.20 13.12
CA PHE A 297 -5.39 5.47 11.91
C PHE A 297 -4.17 5.47 10.99
N GLU A 298 -4.18 4.70 9.92
CA GLU A 298 -3.09 4.78 8.94
C GLU A 298 -3.53 4.43 7.53
N LEU A 299 -3.12 5.27 6.58
CA LEU A 299 -3.23 5.02 5.16
C LEU A 299 -1.92 4.41 4.66
N TYR A 300 -1.93 3.11 4.36
CA TYR A 300 -0.80 2.39 3.80
C TYR A 300 -0.84 2.39 2.26
N GLY A 301 0.34 2.49 1.65
CA GLY A 301 0.55 2.18 0.23
C GLY A 301 1.20 0.80 0.07
N TYR A 302 0.46 -0.16 -0.47
CA TYR A 302 0.93 -1.51 -0.77
C TYR A 302 1.56 -1.55 -2.16
N ASP A 303 2.75 -2.14 -2.25
CA ASP A 303 3.47 -2.39 -3.49
C ASP A 303 3.41 -3.88 -3.80
N ILE A 304 2.68 -4.27 -4.85
CA ILE A 304 2.44 -5.68 -5.21
C ILE A 304 2.91 -5.95 -6.64
N LEU A 305 3.66 -7.03 -6.86
CA LEU A 305 4.05 -7.52 -8.17
C LEU A 305 3.17 -8.71 -8.56
N LEU A 306 2.87 -8.86 -9.85
CA LEU A 306 2.28 -10.09 -10.38
C LEU A 306 3.38 -10.91 -11.07
N SER A 307 3.45 -12.22 -10.84
CA SER A 307 4.19 -13.15 -11.72
C SER A 307 3.33 -13.56 -12.92
N ASP A 308 3.96 -14.15 -13.92
CA ASP A 308 3.35 -14.64 -15.17
C ASP A 308 2.12 -15.54 -14.98
N ASP A 309 2.07 -16.30 -13.88
CA ASP A 309 0.95 -17.12 -13.43
C ASP A 309 -0.18 -16.33 -12.71
N LEU A 310 -0.11 -15.00 -12.75
CA LEU A 310 -0.97 -14.07 -12.01
C LEU A 310 -0.94 -14.29 -10.49
N ARG A 311 0.17 -14.78 -9.91
CA ARG A 311 0.34 -14.80 -8.46
C ARG A 311 0.75 -13.40 -7.95
N PRO A 312 0.02 -12.82 -6.99
CA PRO A 312 0.41 -11.57 -6.37
C PRO A 312 1.50 -11.78 -5.30
N TRP A 313 2.54 -10.96 -5.37
CA TRP A 313 3.68 -10.93 -4.45
C TRP A 313 3.79 -9.55 -3.78
N LEU A 314 3.79 -9.53 -2.46
CA LEU A 314 4.03 -8.33 -1.67
C LEU A 314 5.51 -7.94 -1.74
N LEU A 315 5.79 -6.73 -2.24
CA LEU A 315 7.15 -6.18 -2.33
C LEU A 315 7.51 -5.36 -1.10
N GLU A 316 6.65 -4.43 -0.70
CA GLU A 316 6.78 -3.58 0.48
C GLU A 316 5.44 -2.92 0.84
N ILE A 317 5.35 -2.42 2.07
CA ILE A 317 4.25 -1.60 2.57
C ILE A 317 4.84 -0.27 3.00
N ASN A 318 4.27 0.83 2.50
CA ASN A 318 4.72 2.18 2.78
C ASN A 318 3.74 2.87 3.75
N ALA A 319 4.25 3.36 4.88
CA ALA A 319 3.56 4.39 5.67
C ALA A 319 3.72 5.73 4.94
N SER A 320 2.75 6.63 5.13
CA SER A 320 2.74 7.95 4.48
C SER A 320 3.01 7.88 2.97
N PRO A 321 2.22 7.12 2.19
CA PRO A 321 2.43 7.07 0.74
C PRO A 321 2.34 8.49 0.16
N ALA A 322 3.16 8.79 -0.85
CA ALA A 322 3.20 10.13 -1.42
C ALA A 322 1.84 10.55 -2.01
N LEU A 323 1.23 11.59 -1.43
CA LEU A 323 -0.08 12.13 -1.82
C LEU A 323 0.01 13.34 -2.77
N THR A 324 1.21 13.74 -3.18
CA THR A 324 1.38 14.76 -4.24
C THR A 324 1.07 14.16 -5.61
N GLY A 325 0.18 14.78 -6.38
CA GLY A 325 -0.16 14.35 -7.73
C GLY A 325 1.02 14.54 -8.70
N THR A 326 1.32 13.52 -9.51
CA THR A 326 2.30 13.62 -10.61
C THR A 326 1.68 14.13 -11.92
N ASP A 327 0.37 13.95 -12.07
CA ASP A 327 -0.45 14.43 -13.19
C ASP A 327 -1.90 14.63 -12.70
N ASN A 328 -2.79 15.13 -13.58
CA ASN A 328 -4.18 15.44 -13.22
C ASN A 328 -4.97 14.20 -12.74
N GLU A 329 -4.76 13.04 -13.35
CA GLU A 329 -5.46 11.80 -12.95
C GLU A 329 -4.99 11.33 -11.56
N ASP A 330 -3.68 11.40 -11.30
CA ASP A 330 -3.10 11.07 -9.99
C ASP A 330 -3.48 12.06 -8.90
N GLN A 331 -3.51 13.37 -9.22
CA GLN A 331 -3.98 14.39 -8.30
C GLN A 331 -5.44 14.17 -7.94
N ARG A 332 -6.31 13.92 -8.92
CA ARG A 332 -7.72 13.59 -8.68
C ARG A 332 -7.86 12.37 -7.77
N LEU A 333 -7.19 11.27 -8.11
CA LEU A 333 -7.24 10.02 -7.32
C LEU A 333 -6.83 10.26 -5.87
N LYS A 334 -5.74 11.00 -5.65
CA LYS A 334 -5.20 11.25 -4.30
C LYS A 334 -6.08 12.19 -3.50
N SER A 335 -6.64 13.22 -4.12
CA SER A 335 -7.60 14.11 -3.48
C SER A 335 -8.88 13.36 -3.09
N ASP A 336 -9.43 12.53 -3.99
CA ASP A 336 -10.59 11.69 -3.70
C ASP A 336 -10.30 10.68 -2.58
N LEU A 337 -9.11 10.08 -2.57
CA LEU A 337 -8.68 9.15 -1.53
C LEU A 337 -8.60 9.83 -0.15
N VAL A 338 -8.04 11.04 -0.06
CA VAL A 338 -7.98 11.80 1.20
C VAL A 338 -9.38 12.18 1.66
N ASP A 339 -10.25 12.64 0.75
CA ASP A 339 -11.64 12.95 1.07
C ASP A 339 -12.40 11.69 1.57
N ASP A 340 -12.15 10.51 0.97
CA ASP A 340 -12.70 9.23 1.45
C ASP A 340 -12.21 8.84 2.83
N VAL A 341 -10.91 8.99 3.10
CA VAL A 341 -10.34 8.73 4.44
C VAL A 341 -11.04 9.62 5.48
N LEU A 342 -11.23 10.91 5.19
CA LEU A 342 -11.92 11.82 6.09
C LEU A 342 -13.40 11.46 6.26
N ASN A 343 -14.07 10.99 5.20
CA ASN A 343 -15.44 10.48 5.31
C ASN A 343 -15.50 9.23 6.20
N VAL A 344 -14.55 8.30 6.10
CA VAL A 344 -14.49 7.11 6.96
C VAL A 344 -14.24 7.46 8.43
N LEU A 345 -13.38 8.45 8.71
CA LEU A 345 -13.11 8.91 10.09
C LEU A 345 -14.31 9.61 10.73
N ASP A 346 -15.16 10.20 9.90
CA ASP A 346 -16.49 10.74 10.25
C ASP A 346 -16.53 11.61 11.51
N PHE A 347 -15.68 12.63 11.56
CA PHE A 347 -15.62 13.57 12.70
C PHE A 347 -16.94 14.30 12.98
N GLU A 348 -17.84 14.37 12.00
CA GLU A 348 -19.15 15.01 12.10
C GLU A 348 -20.27 14.07 12.58
N GLY A 349 -19.95 12.77 12.78
CA GLY A 349 -20.92 11.73 13.14
C GLY A 349 -22.06 11.64 12.13
N ARG A 350 -21.72 11.69 10.85
CA ARG A 350 -22.70 11.61 9.75
C ARG A 350 -23.17 10.19 9.55
N PHE A 351 -22.29 9.20 9.56
CA PHE A 351 -22.57 7.83 9.17
C PHE A 351 -23.03 6.95 10.35
N SER A 352 -23.61 5.79 10.04
CA SER A 352 -24.11 4.83 11.04
C SER A 352 -23.01 4.02 11.70
N GLY A 353 -21.82 3.94 11.09
CA GLY A 353 -20.70 3.11 11.53
C GLY A 353 -20.74 1.66 11.01
N HIS A 354 -21.81 1.29 10.30
CA HIS A 354 -22.04 -0.05 9.75
C HIS A 354 -21.96 -0.09 8.21
N GLU A 355 -21.51 1.00 7.59
CA GLU A 355 -21.38 1.09 6.15
C GLU A 355 -20.33 0.09 5.63
N ALA A 356 -20.74 -0.75 4.68
CA ALA A 356 -19.82 -1.64 3.97
C ALA A 356 -18.98 -0.90 2.92
N ARG A 357 -19.37 0.33 2.54
CA ARG A 357 -18.65 1.20 1.59
C ARG A 357 -18.82 2.66 1.99
N ILE A 358 -17.75 3.44 1.86
CA ILE A 358 -17.78 4.90 2.03
C ILE A 358 -16.93 5.50 0.91
N GLY A 359 -17.61 6.15 -0.03
CA GLY A 359 -17.05 6.66 -1.28
C GLY A 359 -16.28 5.59 -2.06
N GLY A 360 -15.00 5.83 -2.30
CA GLY A 360 -14.09 4.90 -2.97
C GLY A 360 -13.43 3.86 -2.06
N LEU A 361 -13.79 3.79 -0.78
CA LEU A 361 -13.27 2.82 0.19
C LEU A 361 -14.30 1.72 0.48
N ASP A 362 -13.90 0.47 0.30
CA ASP A 362 -14.71 -0.71 0.60
C ASP A 362 -14.26 -1.31 1.95
N LEU A 363 -15.20 -1.56 2.86
CA LEU A 363 -14.89 -2.18 4.16
C LEU A 363 -14.54 -3.65 3.94
N LEU A 364 -13.26 -3.98 4.11
CA LEU A 364 -12.71 -5.32 3.88
C LEU A 364 -12.80 -6.19 5.15
N TRP A 365 -12.56 -5.59 6.32
CA TRP A 365 -12.49 -6.31 7.59
C TRP A 365 -12.99 -5.42 8.73
N ASP A 366 -13.83 -5.95 9.62
CA ASP A 366 -14.29 -5.30 10.85
C ASP A 366 -14.46 -6.34 11.96
N GLY A 367 -13.38 -6.60 12.71
CA GLY A 367 -13.30 -7.72 13.67
C GLY A 367 -13.34 -9.12 13.02
N GLY A 368 -13.73 -9.20 11.76
CA GLY A 368 -13.77 -10.38 10.89
C GLY A 368 -13.94 -9.97 9.42
N PRO A 369 -13.91 -10.92 8.48
CA PRO A 369 -14.08 -10.62 7.06
C PRO A 369 -15.48 -10.07 6.79
N VAL A 370 -15.55 -8.98 6.03
CA VAL A 370 -16.82 -8.44 5.53
C VAL A 370 -17.08 -9.04 4.16
N TRP A 371 -18.25 -9.66 4.01
CA TRP A 371 -18.64 -10.36 2.80
C TRP A 371 -19.58 -9.50 1.98
N THR A 372 -19.51 -9.65 0.66
CA THR A 372 -20.50 -9.08 -0.27
C THR A 372 -21.23 -10.19 -1.00
N SER A 373 -22.54 -10.10 -1.02
CA SER A 373 -23.39 -10.81 -1.98
C SER A 373 -23.45 -9.93 -3.23
N CYS A 374 -22.50 -10.16 -4.14
CA CYS A 374 -22.53 -9.61 -5.50
C CYS A 374 -23.95 -9.79 -6.10
N PRO A 375 -24.41 -8.85 -6.96
CA PRO A 375 -23.68 -8.55 -8.17
C PRO A 375 -22.99 -7.18 -8.15
N TYR A 376 -22.05 -7.01 -9.07
CA TYR A 376 -21.53 -5.69 -9.41
C TYR A 376 -22.69 -4.75 -9.76
N PRO A 377 -22.53 -3.42 -9.64
CA PRO A 377 -23.51 -2.46 -10.13
C PRO A 377 -23.95 -2.64 -11.60
N ASP A 378 -23.28 -3.49 -12.40
CA ASP A 378 -23.56 -3.70 -13.83
C ASP A 378 -23.54 -5.18 -14.31
N THR A 379 -23.52 -6.21 -13.43
CA THR A 379 -23.52 -7.61 -13.91
C THR A 379 -24.75 -8.39 -13.45
N ASN A 380 -25.56 -8.88 -14.39
CA ASN A 380 -26.62 -9.87 -14.15
C ASN A 380 -26.02 -11.27 -13.89
N ALA A 381 -25.12 -11.38 -12.91
CA ALA A 381 -24.48 -12.65 -12.56
C ALA A 381 -25.40 -13.46 -11.63
N VAL A 382 -25.74 -14.68 -12.06
CA VAL A 382 -26.49 -15.66 -11.29
C VAL A 382 -25.71 -16.02 -10.03
N SER A 383 -26.40 -15.95 -8.89
CA SER A 383 -25.91 -16.30 -7.57
C SER A 383 -25.37 -17.74 -7.54
N ASN A 384 -24.05 -17.88 -7.66
CA ASN A 384 -23.34 -19.02 -7.10
C ASN A 384 -22.80 -18.58 -5.74
N ASP A 385 -23.06 -19.40 -4.72
CA ASP A 385 -22.86 -19.24 -3.26
C ASP A 385 -21.40 -19.02 -2.79
N LEU A 386 -20.53 -18.44 -3.62
CA LEU A 386 -19.16 -18.12 -3.27
C LEU A 386 -19.14 -16.79 -2.50
N ARG A 387 -19.09 -16.87 -1.16
CA ARG A 387 -18.80 -15.71 -0.30
C ARG A 387 -17.49 -15.04 -0.76
N ARG A 388 -17.59 -13.83 -1.31
CA ARG A 388 -16.45 -13.00 -1.73
C ARG A 388 -16.21 -11.88 -0.72
N LEU A 389 -14.95 -11.54 -0.48
CA LEU A 389 -14.63 -10.37 0.35
C LEU A 389 -15.25 -9.14 -0.30
N ASN A 390 -15.78 -8.23 0.53
CA ASN A 390 -16.38 -6.98 0.12
C ASN A 390 -15.31 -6.01 -0.41
N ILE A 391 -14.86 -6.28 -1.63
CA ILE A 391 -13.87 -5.49 -2.35
C ILE A 391 -14.33 -5.31 -3.79
N PHE A 392 -14.11 -4.10 -4.30
CA PHE A 392 -14.37 -3.77 -5.70
C PHE A 392 -13.09 -3.29 -6.38
N LEU A 393 -11.93 -3.76 -5.92
CA LEU A 393 -10.60 -3.33 -6.36
C LEU A 393 -10.47 -3.27 -7.89
N GLY A 394 -10.13 -2.10 -8.42
CA GLY A 394 -10.01 -1.83 -9.85
C GLY A 394 -11.34 -1.76 -10.61
N ALA A 395 -12.50 -1.90 -9.97
CA ALA A 395 -13.80 -1.73 -10.63
C ALA A 395 -14.09 -0.26 -10.93
N ILE A 396 -15.19 -0.02 -11.64
CA ILE A 396 -15.74 1.32 -11.86
C ILE A 396 -15.94 2.01 -10.49
N ASN A 397 -15.37 3.20 -10.35
CA ASN A 397 -15.47 3.98 -9.13
C ASN A 397 -16.78 4.80 -9.11
N ASP A 398 -17.79 4.28 -8.40
CA ASP A 398 -19.10 4.92 -8.19
C ASP A 398 -19.13 5.91 -7.00
N ARG A 399 -17.96 6.30 -6.47
CA ARG A 399 -17.77 7.17 -5.28
C ARG A 399 -18.78 8.30 -5.17
N GLN A 400 -18.94 9.12 -6.21
CA GLN A 400 -19.81 10.30 -6.15
C GLN A 400 -21.28 9.91 -5.96
N LYS A 401 -21.75 8.90 -6.69
CA LYS A 401 -23.12 8.35 -6.55
C LYS A 401 -23.31 7.76 -5.16
N GLN A 402 -22.34 6.99 -4.69
CA GLN A 402 -22.37 6.33 -3.39
C GLN A 402 -22.42 7.34 -2.23
N LEU A 403 -21.56 8.35 -2.23
CA LEU A 403 -21.55 9.40 -1.20
C LEU A 403 -22.83 10.24 -1.24
N SER A 404 -23.37 10.50 -2.42
CA SER A 404 -24.65 11.20 -2.56
C SER A 404 -25.79 10.41 -1.93
N LEU A 405 -25.85 9.09 -2.16
CA LEU A 405 -26.87 8.23 -1.57
C LEU A 405 -26.77 8.21 -0.05
N LEU A 406 -25.56 7.99 0.49
CA LEU A 406 -25.35 8.03 1.94
C LEU A 406 -25.77 9.38 2.54
N ARG A 407 -25.38 10.50 1.93
CA ARG A 407 -25.76 11.83 2.43
C ARG A 407 -27.28 12.05 2.42
N ASN A 408 -27.97 11.56 1.39
CA ASN A 408 -29.43 11.69 1.30
C ASN A 408 -30.13 10.85 2.39
N GLU A 409 -29.71 9.61 2.61
CA GLU A 409 -30.23 8.77 3.69
C GLU A 409 -30.06 9.42 5.07
N LEU A 410 -28.94 10.11 5.27
CA LEU A 410 -28.66 10.82 6.52
C LEU A 410 -29.49 12.08 6.70
N ILE A 411 -29.72 12.85 5.63
CA ILE A 411 -30.61 14.01 5.67
C ILE A 411 -32.02 13.56 6.06
N GLU A 412 -32.51 12.46 5.47
CA GLU A 412 -33.82 11.90 5.80
C GLU A 412 -33.88 11.41 7.26
N LYS A 413 -32.84 10.72 7.75
CA LYS A 413 -32.74 10.34 9.18
C LYS A 413 -32.70 11.55 10.11
N ARG A 414 -31.97 12.61 9.76
CA ARG A 414 -31.85 13.84 10.58
C ARG A 414 -33.15 14.65 10.62
N LYS A 415 -33.86 14.77 9.50
CA LYS A 415 -35.21 15.34 9.46
C LYS A 415 -36.15 14.59 10.41
N ALA A 416 -35.96 13.28 10.56
CA ALA A 416 -36.72 12.47 11.51
C ALA A 416 -36.25 12.58 12.99
N SER A 417 -35.07 13.15 13.29
CA SER A 417 -34.45 13.07 14.62
C SER A 417 -33.98 14.39 15.27
N GLN A 418 -34.33 15.58 14.73
CA GLN A 418 -34.16 16.92 15.36
C GLN A 418 -32.81 17.19 16.07
N ASN A 419 -31.65 16.88 15.47
CA ASN A 419 -30.33 17.24 16.05
C ASN A 419 -29.41 17.95 15.05
N HIS A 420 -28.71 19.00 15.52
CA HIS A 420 -27.70 19.76 14.78
C HIS A 420 -26.28 19.18 14.99
N SER A 421 -25.43 19.19 13.96
CA SER A 421 -24.03 18.72 14.01
C SER A 421 -23.04 19.81 14.44
N PRO A 422 -21.95 19.45 15.16
CA PRO A 422 -20.85 20.35 15.50
C PRO A 422 -19.85 20.56 14.34
N MET A 423 -19.12 21.68 14.38
CA MET A 423 -18.08 22.10 13.41
C MET A 423 -16.72 21.45 13.75
N VAL A 424 -16.02 20.87 12.75
CA VAL A 424 -14.76 20.13 12.95
C VAL A 424 -13.52 21.04 12.69
N GLN A 425 -12.54 21.00 13.58
CA GLN A 425 -11.32 21.83 13.56
C GLN A 425 -10.05 20.97 13.32
N TYR A 426 -9.09 21.40 12.50
CA TYR A 426 -7.96 20.60 12.01
C TYR A 426 -6.62 21.30 12.27
N CYS A 427 -5.56 20.58 12.64
CA CYS A 427 -4.19 21.10 12.67
C CYS A 427 -3.36 20.43 11.55
N LEU A 428 -2.66 21.23 10.76
CA LEU A 428 -1.75 20.77 9.71
C LEU A 428 -0.33 21.21 10.06
N LYS A 429 0.61 20.27 10.12
CA LYS A 429 2.03 20.61 10.30
C LYS A 429 2.93 19.70 9.47
#